data_AF-C8NET8-F1
#
_entry.id   AF-C8NET8-F1
#
_cell.length_a   1.000
_cell.length_b   1.000
_cell.length_c   1.000
_cell.angle_alpha   90.00
_cell.angle_beta   90.00
_cell.angle_gamma   90.00
#
_symmetry.space_group_name_H-M   'P 1'
#
loop_
_entity.id
_entity.type
_entity.pdbx_description
1 polymer ?
#
loop_
_entity_poly.entity_id
_entity_poly.type
_entity_poly.pdbx_seq_one_letter_code
_entity_poly.pdbx_strand_id
1 'polypeptide(L)'
;TKLTEAFQKNFKSFRMDRVSQWMNQAQMARPAFWRYFIEEGQDEGNPSFALRLFYNDDKLGVYVELSFIERKMNERSLMLQNKVLECEPNRNILYVASDFQKNATAYEGNVSNRDELIRAVKEEEVRKVILRRPVFLEKNKDEIEEELADALKELIPFYETIYMNEVN
;
A
#
# COMPACT_ATOMS: atom_id res chain seq x y z
N THR A 1 7.37 12.36 -11.68
CA THR A 1 6.16 13.15 -11.99
C THR A 1 5.77 13.92 -10.77
N LYS A 2 5.05 15.03 -10.98
CA LYS A 2 4.74 16.01 -9.93
C LYS A 2 4.09 15.39 -8.69
N LEU A 3 3.16 14.44 -8.86
CA LEU A 3 2.50 13.79 -7.73
C LEU A 3 3.45 12.91 -6.91
N THR A 4 4.31 12.10 -7.56
CA THR A 4 5.33 11.33 -6.82
C THR A 4 6.38 12.20 -6.17
N GLU A 5 6.75 13.31 -6.81
CA GLU A 5 7.71 14.26 -6.25
C GLU A 5 7.11 14.97 -5.03
N ALA A 6 5.83 15.32 -5.06
CA ALA A 6 5.11 15.83 -3.90
C ALA A 6 5.06 14.81 -2.76
N PHE A 7 4.67 13.57 -3.06
CA PHE A 7 4.61 12.52 -2.05
C PHE A 7 5.99 12.17 -1.45
N GLN A 8 7.04 12.15 -2.28
CA GLN A 8 8.43 11.91 -1.85
C GLN A 8 8.89 12.89 -0.77
N LYS A 9 8.45 14.16 -0.80
CA LYS A 9 8.84 15.17 0.20
C LYS A 9 8.43 14.81 1.63
N ASN A 10 7.45 13.93 1.79
CA ASN A 10 6.99 13.48 3.09
C ASN A 10 7.90 12.43 3.73
N PHE A 11 8.86 11.88 2.98
CA PHE A 11 9.82 10.90 3.48
C PHE A 11 11.20 11.51 3.69
N LYS A 12 11.87 11.10 4.78
CA LYS A 12 13.27 11.49 5.06
C LYS A 12 14.28 10.53 4.44
N SER A 13 14.07 9.22 4.62
CA SER A 13 15.01 8.13 4.33
C SER A 13 14.58 7.23 3.18
N PHE A 14 13.59 7.62 2.37
CA PHE A 14 13.06 6.75 1.31
C PHE A 14 13.57 7.18 -0.06
N ARG A 15 13.91 6.21 -0.90
CA ARG A 15 14.19 6.40 -2.31
C ARG A 15 13.00 5.98 -3.17
N MET A 16 12.75 6.72 -4.25
CA MET A 16 11.80 6.26 -5.25
C MET A 16 12.41 5.14 -6.11
N ASP A 17 11.68 4.04 -6.32
CA ASP A 17 12.10 3.01 -7.27
C ASP A 17 12.14 3.57 -8.71
N ARG A 18 12.87 2.89 -9.60
CA ARG A 18 12.88 3.19 -11.03
C ARG A 18 11.46 3.08 -11.57
N VAL A 19 11.11 3.98 -12.48
CA VAL A 19 9.82 3.90 -13.19
C VAL A 19 9.79 2.56 -13.91
N SER A 20 8.83 1.69 -13.57
CA SER A 20 8.61 0.47 -14.34
C SER A 20 8.35 0.86 -15.79
N GLN A 21 9.05 0.23 -16.73
CA GLN A 21 8.83 0.41 -18.17
C GLN A 21 7.34 0.22 -18.48
N TRP A 22 6.63 1.36 -18.59
CA TRP A 22 5.18 1.46 -18.52
C TRP A 22 4.47 0.76 -19.69
N MET A 23 5.23 0.52 -20.77
CA MET A 23 4.80 -0.16 -21.98
C MET A 23 4.33 -1.61 -21.75
N ASN A 24 4.87 -2.32 -20.76
CA ASN A 24 4.49 -3.70 -20.48
C ASN A 24 3.26 -3.84 -19.56
N GLN A 25 2.82 -2.76 -18.89
CA GLN A 25 1.65 -2.80 -18.00
C GLN A 25 0.39 -2.27 -18.66
N ALA A 26 0.48 -1.40 -19.68
CA ALA A 26 -0.70 -0.93 -20.42
C ALA A 26 -1.39 -2.02 -21.26
N GLN A 27 -0.70 -3.15 -21.54
CA GLN A 27 -1.25 -4.28 -22.29
C GLN A 27 -2.17 -5.20 -21.47
N MET A 28 -2.11 -5.14 -20.14
CA MET A 28 -3.04 -5.82 -19.25
C MET A 28 -3.72 -4.72 -18.46
N ALA A 29 -5.02 -4.47 -18.64
CA ALA A 29 -5.83 -3.40 -18.01
C ALA A 29 -5.81 -3.37 -16.47
N ARG A 30 -4.63 -3.27 -15.87
CA ARG A 30 -4.36 -3.09 -14.45
C ARG A 30 -4.35 -1.58 -14.20
N PRO A 31 -4.93 -1.12 -13.09
CA PRO A 31 -4.86 0.28 -12.71
C PRO A 31 -3.40 0.73 -12.81
N ALA A 32 -3.16 1.80 -13.58
CA ALA A 32 -1.83 2.26 -13.97
C ALA A 32 -0.94 2.35 -12.73
N PHE A 33 -0.02 1.41 -12.60
CA PHE A 33 0.90 1.35 -11.48
C PHE A 33 1.71 2.62 -11.44
N TRP A 34 1.72 3.28 -10.28
CA TRP A 34 2.65 4.34 -9.99
C TRP A 34 3.63 3.91 -8.88
N ARG A 35 4.88 4.33 -9.07
CA ARG A 35 6.10 4.23 -8.24
C ARG A 35 5.98 3.73 -6.79
N TYR A 36 6.92 2.83 -6.43
CA TYR A 36 7.25 2.47 -5.04
C TYR A 36 8.23 3.48 -4.41
N PHE A 37 8.15 3.58 -3.09
CA PHE A 37 8.99 4.38 -2.20
C PHE A 37 9.57 3.44 -1.15
N ILE A 38 10.85 3.11 -1.29
CA ILE A 38 11.54 2.07 -0.52
C ILE A 38 12.50 2.77 0.45
N GLU A 39 12.52 2.37 1.71
CA GLU A 39 13.46 2.94 2.67
C GLU A 39 14.92 2.62 2.26
N GLU A 40 15.83 3.55 2.47
CA GLU A 40 17.25 3.36 2.20
C GLU A 40 17.80 2.22 3.08
N GLY A 41 18.49 1.26 2.44
CA GLY A 41 19.01 0.07 3.12
C GLY A 41 18.00 -1.08 3.30
N GLN A 42 16.71 -0.86 3.01
CA GLN A 42 15.69 -1.91 3.06
C GLN A 42 15.77 -2.86 1.86
N ASP A 43 15.53 -4.16 2.10
CA ASP A 43 15.34 -5.17 1.05
C ASP A 43 14.05 -4.88 0.26
N GLU A 44 14.14 -4.88 -1.08
CA GLU A 44 13.02 -4.50 -1.97
C GLU A 44 11.82 -5.47 -1.91
N GLY A 45 11.99 -6.65 -1.31
CA GLY A 45 10.92 -7.60 -1.03
C GLY A 45 10.12 -7.29 0.23
N ASN A 46 10.60 -6.39 1.09
CA ASN A 46 9.91 -6.05 2.33
C ASN A 46 8.78 -5.03 2.08
N PRO A 47 7.80 -4.91 3.01
CA PRO A 47 6.73 -3.92 2.90
C PRO A 47 7.26 -2.50 2.77
N SER A 48 6.67 -1.71 1.89
CA SER A 48 7.11 -0.38 1.43
C SER A 48 5.88 0.38 0.91
N PHE A 49 6.03 1.70 0.68
CA PHE A 49 4.93 2.52 0.20
C PHE A 49 4.85 2.56 -1.32
N ALA A 50 3.64 2.72 -1.86
CA ALA A 50 3.40 2.95 -3.28
C ALA A 50 2.25 3.94 -3.50
N LEU A 51 2.23 4.54 -4.70
CA LEU A 51 1.04 5.26 -5.20
C LEU A 51 0.37 4.44 -6.29
N ARG A 52 -0.92 4.13 -6.16
CA ARG A 52 -1.67 3.42 -7.22
C ARG A 52 -2.76 4.30 -7.78
N LEU A 53 -2.75 4.56 -9.09
CA LEU A 53 -3.87 5.24 -9.72
C LEU A 53 -5.13 4.38 -9.62
N PHE A 54 -6.25 5.00 -9.29
CA PHE A 54 -7.56 4.38 -9.43
C PHE A 54 -8.53 5.35 -10.09
N TYR A 55 -9.50 4.77 -10.79
CA TYR A 55 -10.66 5.48 -11.31
C TYR A 55 -11.86 4.63 -10.95
N ASN A 56 -12.73 5.14 -10.08
CA ASN A 56 -13.92 4.44 -9.61
C ASN A 56 -15.05 5.43 -9.38
N ASP A 57 -16.29 5.04 -9.72
CA ASP A 57 -17.49 5.88 -9.56
C ASP A 57 -17.29 7.31 -10.10
N ASP A 58 -16.74 7.41 -11.31
CA ASP A 58 -16.35 8.65 -12.00
C ASP A 58 -15.30 9.53 -11.31
N LYS A 59 -14.70 9.05 -10.22
CA LYS A 59 -13.67 9.78 -9.47
C LYS A 59 -12.27 9.25 -9.76
N LEU A 60 -11.38 10.17 -10.13
CA LEU A 60 -9.95 9.90 -10.28
C LEU A 60 -9.23 10.11 -8.95
N GLY A 61 -8.40 9.15 -8.56
CA GLY A 61 -7.64 9.22 -7.32
C GLY A 61 -6.34 8.42 -7.37
N VAL A 62 -5.58 8.52 -6.29
CA VAL A 62 -4.51 7.57 -5.98
C VAL A 62 -4.74 6.92 -4.64
N TYR A 63 -4.39 5.65 -4.53
CA TYR A 63 -4.17 5.04 -3.22
C TYR A 63 -2.74 5.30 -2.79
N VAL A 64 -2.57 5.81 -1.57
CA VAL A 64 -1.35 5.56 -0.81
C VAL A 64 -1.46 4.13 -0.29
N GLU A 65 -0.52 3.28 -0.69
CA GLU A 65 -0.57 1.83 -0.46
C GLU A 65 0.64 1.42 0.39
N LEU A 66 0.41 0.67 1.47
CA LEU A 66 1.45 -0.08 2.18
C LEU A 66 1.40 -1.53 1.70
N SER A 67 2.39 -1.93 0.90
CA SER A 67 2.45 -3.24 0.25
C SER A 67 3.91 -3.65 -0.01
N PHE A 68 4.17 -4.76 -0.69
CA PHE A 68 5.51 -5.08 -1.17
C PHE A 68 5.54 -5.22 -2.70
N ILE A 69 6.75 -5.21 -3.26
CA ILE A 69 6.97 -5.42 -4.69
C ILE A 69 6.87 -6.93 -4.98
N GLU A 70 5.75 -7.39 -5.54
CA GLU A 70 5.49 -8.84 -5.74
C GLU A 70 6.62 -9.57 -6.49
N ARG A 71 7.24 -8.95 -7.50
CA ARG A 71 8.36 -9.53 -8.26
C ARG A 71 9.69 -9.57 -7.50
N LYS A 72 9.78 -8.92 -6.34
CA LYS A 72 10.94 -8.90 -5.43
C LYS A 72 10.68 -9.65 -4.14
N MET A 73 9.52 -10.32 -4.03
CA MET A 73 9.11 -11.08 -2.86
C MET A 73 10.21 -12.06 -2.43
N ASN A 74 10.49 -12.08 -1.13
CA ASN A 74 11.40 -12.99 -0.44
C ASN A 74 10.61 -13.91 0.52
N GLU A 75 11.31 -14.79 1.23
CA GLU A 75 10.70 -15.75 2.18
C GLU A 75 9.91 -15.09 3.32
N ARG A 76 10.20 -13.84 3.67
CA ARG A 76 9.56 -13.10 4.76
C ARG A 76 8.47 -12.14 4.29
N SER A 77 8.41 -11.78 3.00
CA SER A 77 7.52 -10.75 2.47
C SER A 77 6.05 -10.95 2.85
N LEU A 78 5.49 -12.16 2.66
CA LEU A 78 4.09 -12.43 2.95
C LEU A 78 3.80 -12.40 4.45
N MET A 79 4.70 -12.97 5.25
CA MET A 79 4.61 -12.94 6.71
C MET A 79 4.62 -11.50 7.22
N LEU A 80 5.62 -10.70 6.85
CA LEU A 80 5.74 -9.29 7.23
C LEU A 80 4.52 -8.49 6.75
N GLN A 81 4.06 -8.73 5.53
CA GLN A 81 2.90 -8.03 5.00
C GLN A 81 1.63 -8.32 5.81
N ASN A 82 1.39 -9.56 6.22
CA ASN A 82 0.18 -9.92 6.97
C ASN A 82 0.19 -9.43 8.42
N LYS A 83 1.35 -9.02 8.97
CA LYS A 83 1.41 -8.38 10.29
C LYS A 83 0.65 -7.06 10.39
N VAL A 84 0.21 -6.48 9.27
CA VAL A 84 -0.71 -5.32 9.31
C VAL A 84 -2.02 -5.62 10.05
N LEU A 85 -2.40 -6.91 10.16
CA LEU A 85 -3.55 -7.36 10.92
C LEU A 85 -3.29 -7.44 12.43
N GLU A 86 -2.03 -7.39 12.88
CA GLU A 86 -1.66 -7.34 14.31
C GLU A 86 -1.74 -5.91 14.87
N CYS A 87 -1.87 -4.91 14.00
CA CYS A 87 -1.96 -3.50 14.35
C CYS A 87 -3.38 -3.10 14.81
N GLU A 88 -3.48 -1.99 15.54
CA GLU A 88 -4.77 -1.37 15.82
C GLU A 88 -5.47 -0.93 14.52
N PRO A 89 -6.78 -1.18 14.36
CA PRO A 89 -7.48 -0.89 13.14
C PRO A 89 -7.74 0.61 13.02
N ASN A 90 -7.71 1.11 11.79
CA ASN A 90 -7.92 2.52 11.50
C ASN A 90 -8.98 2.68 10.42
N ARG A 91 -10.11 3.31 10.74
CA ARG A 91 -11.27 3.43 9.84
C ARG A 91 -11.00 4.27 8.59
N ASN A 92 -9.92 5.07 8.59
CA ASN A 92 -9.54 5.87 7.44
C ASN A 92 -8.88 5.02 6.34
N ILE A 93 -8.41 3.82 6.65
CA ILE A 93 -7.76 2.93 5.68
C ILE A 93 -8.69 1.81 5.22
N LEU A 94 -8.27 1.14 4.16
CA LEU A 94 -8.88 -0.07 3.64
C LEU A 94 -7.89 -1.23 3.77
N TYR A 95 -8.35 -2.36 4.30
CA TYR A 95 -7.68 -3.64 4.09
C TYR A 95 -8.00 -4.12 2.68
N VAL A 96 -6.99 -4.52 1.91
CA VAL A 96 -7.18 -5.18 0.61
C VAL A 96 -6.62 -6.58 0.70
N ALA A 97 -7.52 -7.56 0.82
CA ALA A 97 -7.17 -8.97 0.89
C ALA A 97 -7.06 -9.54 -0.52
N SER A 98 -6.06 -10.39 -0.76
CA SER A 98 -5.95 -11.14 -2.01
C SER A 98 -5.84 -12.63 -1.74
N ASP A 99 -6.58 -13.44 -2.50
CA ASP A 99 -6.47 -14.89 -2.48
C ASP A 99 -5.23 -15.38 -3.29
N PHE A 100 -5.04 -16.70 -3.33
CA PHE A 100 -3.96 -17.32 -4.11
C PHE A 100 -4.14 -17.20 -5.62
N GLN A 101 -5.36 -16.97 -6.10
CA GLN A 101 -5.69 -16.72 -7.51
C GLN A 101 -5.50 -15.23 -7.91
N LYS A 102 -5.14 -14.38 -6.95
CA LYS A 102 -4.96 -12.92 -7.09
C LYS A 102 -6.26 -12.15 -7.29
N ASN A 103 -7.40 -12.72 -6.90
CA ASN A 103 -8.63 -11.94 -6.72
C ASN A 103 -8.45 -11.06 -5.49
N ALA A 104 -8.93 -9.82 -5.55
CA ALA A 104 -8.75 -8.85 -4.48
C ALA A 104 -10.08 -8.23 -4.04
N THR A 105 -10.29 -8.15 -2.73
CA THR A 105 -11.47 -7.56 -2.11
C THR A 105 -11.04 -6.51 -1.08
N ALA A 106 -11.71 -5.36 -1.09
CA ALA A 106 -11.45 -4.27 -0.14
C ALA A 106 -12.45 -4.33 1.02
N TYR A 107 -11.95 -4.06 2.22
CA TYR A 107 -12.69 -4.02 3.48
C TYR A 107 -12.34 -2.75 4.23
N GLU A 108 -13.29 -2.17 4.96
CA GLU A 108 -13.00 -1.05 5.87
C GLU A 108 -11.99 -1.46 6.95
N GLY A 109 -11.11 -0.54 7.35
CA GLY A 109 -10.16 -0.71 8.44
C GLY A 109 -10.80 -0.69 9.84
N ASN A 110 -11.73 -1.60 10.11
CA ASN A 110 -12.41 -1.73 11.40
C ASN A 110 -12.08 -3.08 12.07
N VAL A 111 -12.40 -3.21 13.36
CA VAL A 111 -12.12 -4.41 14.18
C VAL A 111 -12.76 -5.66 13.59
N SER A 112 -14.02 -5.59 13.17
CA SER A 112 -14.76 -6.76 12.64
C SER A 112 -14.07 -7.34 11.42
N ASN A 113 -13.77 -6.49 10.42
CA ASN A 113 -13.10 -6.91 9.21
C ASN A 113 -11.68 -7.42 9.47
N ARG A 114 -10.93 -6.77 10.39
CA ARG A 114 -9.60 -7.25 10.78
C ARG A 114 -9.67 -8.65 11.36
N ASP A 115 -10.58 -8.89 12.30
CA ASP A 115 -10.71 -10.18 12.98
C ASP A 115 -11.17 -11.30 12.02
N GLU A 116 -12.02 -10.98 11.04
CA GLU A 116 -12.37 -11.90 9.94
C GLU A 116 -11.15 -12.21 9.06
N LEU A 117 -10.39 -11.19 8.66
CA LEU A 117 -9.20 -11.36 7.83
C LEU A 117 -8.10 -12.16 8.55
N ILE A 118 -7.95 -12.01 9.87
CA ILE A 118 -7.03 -12.84 10.67
C ILE A 118 -7.40 -14.32 10.54
N ARG A 119 -8.69 -14.66 10.64
CA ARG A 119 -9.16 -16.04 10.48
C ARG A 119 -8.93 -16.53 9.05
N ALA A 120 -9.31 -15.74 8.06
CA ALA A 120 -9.17 -16.10 6.65
C ALA A 120 -7.70 -16.31 6.21
N VAL A 121 -6.74 -15.55 6.77
CA VAL A 121 -5.30 -15.81 6.57
C VAL A 121 -4.88 -17.12 7.22
N LYS A 122 -5.36 -17.40 8.44
CA LYS A 122 -5.04 -18.61 9.19
C LYS A 122 -5.62 -19.89 8.59
N GLU A 123 -6.75 -19.76 7.90
CA GLU A 123 -7.44 -20.83 7.17
C GLU A 123 -6.99 -20.94 5.70
N GLU A 124 -5.97 -20.17 5.30
CA GLU A 124 -5.40 -20.15 3.95
C GLU A 124 -6.40 -19.75 2.84
N GLU A 125 -7.48 -19.04 3.18
CA GLU A 125 -8.41 -18.46 2.22
C GLU A 125 -7.86 -17.14 1.64
N VAL A 126 -7.15 -16.37 2.48
CA VAL A 126 -6.48 -15.12 2.09
C VAL A 126 -4.97 -15.33 2.11
N ARG A 127 -4.32 -15.07 0.97
CA ARG A 127 -2.86 -15.15 0.84
C ARG A 127 -2.17 -13.94 1.45
N LYS A 128 -2.69 -12.75 1.22
CA LYS A 128 -2.09 -11.50 1.71
C LYS A 128 -3.12 -10.42 2.01
N VAL A 129 -2.80 -9.54 2.95
CA VAL A 129 -3.53 -8.30 3.21
C VAL A 129 -2.60 -7.10 3.09
N ILE A 130 -2.93 -6.16 2.20
CA ILE A 130 -2.24 -4.86 2.08
C ILE A 130 -3.14 -3.74 2.58
N LEU A 131 -2.58 -2.55 2.82
CA LEU A 131 -3.35 -1.39 3.25
C LEU A 131 -3.42 -0.34 2.14
N ARG A 132 -4.57 0.33 2.02
CA ARG A 132 -4.74 1.47 1.11
C ARG A 132 -5.45 2.62 1.80
N ARG A 133 -5.03 3.84 1.50
CA ARG A 133 -5.75 5.08 1.82
C ARG A 133 -6.03 5.85 0.52
N PRO A 134 -7.30 6.07 0.13
CA PRO A 134 -7.60 6.85 -1.07
C PRO A 134 -7.30 8.34 -0.86
N VAL A 135 -6.81 9.00 -1.91
CA VAL A 135 -6.63 10.44 -2.05
C VAL A 135 -7.23 10.84 -3.40
N PHE A 136 -8.20 11.75 -3.39
CA PHE A 136 -8.94 12.12 -4.61
C PHE A 136 -8.24 13.28 -5.32
N LEU A 137 -8.16 13.22 -6.65
CA LEU A 137 -7.42 14.20 -7.47
C LEU A 137 -8.31 15.31 -8.03
N GLU A 138 -9.56 15.42 -7.57
CA GLU A 138 -10.51 16.46 -7.97
C GLU A 138 -10.29 17.80 -7.23
N LYS A 139 -9.41 17.78 -6.22
CA LYS A 139 -9.07 18.92 -5.37
C LYS A 139 -7.98 19.80 -5.98
N ASN A 140 -7.71 20.95 -5.36
CA ASN A 140 -6.59 21.77 -5.77
C ASN A 140 -5.24 21.14 -5.36
N LYS A 141 -4.14 21.66 -5.91
CA LYS A 141 -2.80 21.10 -5.70
C LYS A 141 -2.43 20.99 -4.22
N ASP A 142 -2.66 22.03 -3.43
CA ASP A 142 -2.19 22.09 -2.05
C ASP A 142 -3.02 21.15 -1.15
N GLU A 143 -4.33 21.07 -1.40
CA GLU A 143 -5.21 20.08 -0.75
C GLU A 143 -4.79 18.64 -1.07
N ILE A 144 -4.39 18.35 -2.30
CA ILE A 144 -3.90 17.02 -2.68
C ILE A 144 -2.58 16.70 -1.97
N GLU A 145 -1.66 17.67 -1.87
CA GLU A 145 -0.39 17.49 -1.15
C GLU A 145 -0.62 17.22 0.36
N GLU A 146 -1.59 17.91 0.97
CA GLU A 146 -2.00 17.70 2.36
C GLU A 146 -2.64 16.31 2.56
N GLU A 147 -3.59 15.92 1.71
CA GLU A 147 -4.21 14.59 1.80
C GLU A 147 -3.21 13.45 1.62
N LEU A 148 -2.23 13.62 0.73
CA LEU A 148 -1.12 12.68 0.56
C LEU A 148 -0.28 12.54 1.83
N ALA A 149 0.01 13.67 2.51
CA ALA A 149 0.75 13.67 3.76
C ALA A 149 -0.04 12.99 4.88
N ASP A 150 -1.33 13.29 5.00
CA ASP A 150 -2.21 12.67 5.99
C ASP A 150 -2.36 11.16 5.74
N ALA A 151 -2.53 10.75 4.49
CA ALA A 151 -2.59 9.35 4.13
C ALA A 151 -1.31 8.59 4.51
N LEU A 152 -0.14 9.22 4.38
CA LEU A 152 1.11 8.64 4.86
C LEU A 152 1.16 8.57 6.40
N LYS A 153 0.77 9.64 7.10
CA LYS A 153 0.73 9.66 8.57
C LYS A 153 -0.14 8.53 9.13
N GLU A 154 -1.24 8.21 8.48
CA GLU A 154 -2.14 7.11 8.88
C GLU A 154 -1.53 5.72 8.67
N LEU A 155 -0.62 5.56 7.69
CA LEU A 155 -0.02 4.27 7.34
C LEU A 155 1.36 4.03 7.96
N ILE A 156 2.09 5.09 8.35
CA ILE A 156 3.41 4.98 9.01
C ILE A 156 3.38 4.07 10.26
N PRO A 157 2.40 4.18 11.18
CA PRO A 157 2.36 3.34 12.38
C PRO A 157 2.30 1.83 12.05
N PHE A 158 1.61 1.46 10.98
CA PHE A 158 1.59 0.07 10.49
C PHE A 158 2.96 -0.34 9.95
N TYR A 159 3.59 0.50 9.13
CA TYR A 159 4.93 0.23 8.60
C TYR A 159 5.96 0.04 9.72
N GLU A 160 6.00 0.95 10.69
CA GLU A 160 6.91 0.88 11.83
C GLU A 160 6.67 -0.42 12.63
N THR A 161 5.41 -0.79 12.85
CA THR A 161 5.06 -2.00 13.60
C THR A 161 5.50 -3.27 12.87
N ILE A 162 5.25 -3.39 11.57
CA ILE A 162 5.53 -4.63 10.81
C ILE A 162 6.99 -4.77 10.38
N TYR A 163 7.72 -3.65 10.30
CA TYR A 163 9.07 -3.62 9.74
C TYR A 163 10.15 -3.24 10.77
N MET A 164 9.96 -2.16 11.54
CA MET A 164 11.00 -1.66 12.45
C MET A 164 11.17 -2.54 13.70
N ASN A 165 10.12 -3.23 14.14
CA ASN A 165 10.16 -4.13 15.30
C ASN A 165 10.75 -5.52 14.97
N GLU A 166 10.91 -5.86 13.69
CA GLU A 166 11.16 -7.25 13.23
C GLU A 166 12.46 -7.41 12.44
N VAL A 167 13.01 -6.31 11.93
CA VAL A 167 14.20 -6.30 11.08
C VAL A 167 15.40 -5.63 11.78
N ASN A 168 15.19 -5.06 12.97
CA ASN A 168 16.24 -4.62 13.91
C ASN A 168 16.38 -5.63 15.04
#